data_AF-A0A858SWT2-F1
#
_entry.id   AF-A0A858SWT2-F1
#
_cell.length_a   1.000
_cell.length_b   1.000
_cell.length_c   1.000
_cell.angle_alpha   90.00
_cell.angle_beta   90.00
_cell.angle_gamma   90.00
#
_symmetry.space_group_name_H-M   'P 1'
#
loop_
_entity.id
_entity.type
_entity.pdbx_description
1 polymer ?
#
loop_
_entity_poly.entity_id
_entity_poly.type
_entity_poly.pdbx_seq_one_letter_code
_entity_poly.pdbx_strand_id
1 'polypeptide(L)'
;MQRRPDLVVDVRDTRLKLDLNPEKITLLIRSALIEDASNASERLGALYAEINVHEDNDVWITFDEDLWPEGKDPVSALAVAALLGIRVEQEVCLRELPFAWPALGEHTFSTVEYTEIMLKAYADQRADKPIE
;
A
#
# COMPACT_ATOMS: atom_id res chain seq x y z
N MET A 1 54.27 -32.32 21.03
CA MET A 1 53.70 -32.01 19.70
C MET A 1 52.29 -31.47 19.91
N GLN A 2 52.03 -30.21 19.56
CA GLN A 2 50.76 -29.54 19.83
C GLN A 2 49.82 -29.77 18.64
N ARG A 3 48.67 -30.41 18.88
CA ARG A 3 47.66 -30.73 17.86
C ARG A 3 47.10 -29.41 17.30
N ARG A 4 47.12 -29.22 15.97
CA ARG A 4 46.42 -28.09 15.34
C ARG A 4 44.92 -28.22 15.63
N PRO A 5 44.22 -27.12 15.96
CA PRO A 5 42.79 -27.14 16.14
C PRO A 5 42.10 -27.52 14.82
N ASP A 6 41.07 -28.36 14.90
CA ASP A 6 40.25 -28.74 13.76
C ASP A 6 39.52 -27.51 13.21
N LEU A 7 39.71 -27.23 11.93
CA LEU A 7 39.04 -26.14 11.24
C LEU A 7 37.58 -26.54 10.98
N VAL A 8 36.65 -25.95 11.73
CA VAL A 8 35.21 -26.09 11.48
C VAL A 8 34.81 -25.03 10.46
N VAL A 9 34.49 -25.46 9.24
CA VAL A 9 34.00 -24.58 8.17
C VAL A 9 32.47 -24.61 8.18
N ASP A 10 31.84 -23.51 8.59
CA ASP A 10 30.39 -23.28 8.48
C ASP A 10 30.05 -22.81 7.05
N VAL A 11 29.57 -23.73 6.21
CA VAL A 11 29.12 -23.40 4.85
C VAL A 11 27.66 -22.98 4.93
N ARG A 12 27.42 -21.67 4.91
CA ARG A 12 26.06 -21.11 4.84
C ARG A 12 25.56 -21.14 3.40
N ASP A 13 24.36 -21.68 3.19
CA ASP A 13 23.67 -21.57 1.91
C ASP A 13 23.17 -20.14 1.72
N THR A 14 23.82 -19.40 0.82
CA THR A 14 23.54 -17.98 0.52
C THR A 14 22.62 -17.81 -0.69
N ARG A 15 22.05 -18.89 -1.23
CA ARG A 15 21.13 -18.81 -2.37
C ARG A 15 19.85 -18.09 -1.99
N LEU A 16 19.36 -17.25 -2.89
CA LEU A 16 18.05 -16.61 -2.76
C LEU A 16 16.97 -17.68 -2.69
N LYS A 17 16.10 -17.60 -1.69
CA LYS A 17 14.92 -18.45 -1.54
C LYS A 17 13.68 -17.59 -1.69
N LEU A 18 12.85 -17.89 -2.68
CA LEU A 18 11.54 -17.28 -2.85
C LEU A 18 10.55 -18.01 -1.93
N ASP A 19 10.53 -17.59 -0.68
CA ASP A 19 9.55 -18.05 0.31
C ASP A 19 8.40 -17.03 0.31
N LEU A 20 7.31 -17.33 -0.40
CA LEU A 20 6.12 -16.48 -0.46
C LEU A 20 5.17 -16.88 0.66
N ASN A 21 4.89 -15.94 1.55
CA ASN A 21 3.87 -16.06 2.57
C ASN A 21 2.93 -14.85 2.47
N PRO A 22 1.76 -14.87 3.15
CA PRO A 22 0.80 -13.79 3.10
C PRO A 22 1.40 -12.40 3.37
N GLU A 23 2.30 -12.28 4.36
CA GLU A 23 2.93 -11.01 4.70
C GLU A 23 3.77 -10.44 3.55
N LYS A 24 4.56 -11.28 2.90
CA LYS A 24 5.43 -10.88 1.78
C LYS A 24 4.61 -10.57 0.52
N ILE A 25 3.56 -11.34 0.25
CA ILE A 25 2.62 -11.08 -0.86
C ILE A 25 1.95 -9.73 -0.63
N THR A 26 1.36 -9.51 0.55
CA THR A 26 0.73 -8.25 0.92
C THR A 26 1.69 -7.07 0.78
N LEU A 27 2.95 -7.21 1.21
CA LEU A 27 3.94 -6.14 1.07
C LEU A 27 4.28 -5.83 -0.38
N LEU A 28 4.46 -6.85 -1.23
CA LEU A 28 4.73 -6.66 -2.66
C LEU A 28 3.55 -6.00 -3.37
N ILE A 29 2.33 -6.50 -3.13
CA ILE A 29 1.11 -5.92 -3.70
C ILE A 29 0.94 -4.48 -3.23
N ARG A 30 1.06 -4.19 -1.93
CA ARG A 30 0.95 -2.82 -1.41
C ARG A 30 2.00 -1.88 -1.98
N SER A 31 3.24 -2.37 -2.16
CA SER A 31 4.30 -1.56 -2.76
C SER A 31 3.95 -1.18 -4.20
N ALA A 32 3.43 -2.15 -4.98
CA ALA A 32 2.98 -1.89 -6.33
C ALA A 32 1.74 -0.97 -6.39
N LEU A 33 0.81 -1.07 -5.44
CA LEU A 33 -0.31 -0.11 -5.33
C LEU A 33 0.19 1.33 -5.08
N ILE A 34 1.26 1.49 -4.29
CA ILE A 34 1.88 2.80 -4.05
C ILE A 34 2.52 3.35 -5.34
N GLU A 35 3.09 2.47 -6.19
CA GLU A 35 3.60 2.84 -7.51
C GLU A 35 2.48 3.27 -8.47
N ASP A 36 1.31 2.64 -8.37
CA ASP A 36 0.13 2.99 -9.16
C ASP A 36 -0.50 4.34 -8.74
N ALA A 37 -0.23 4.84 -7.55
CA ALA A 37 -0.78 6.10 -7.06
C ALA A 37 -0.22 7.31 -7.84
N SER A 38 -1.11 8.19 -8.30
CA SER A 38 -0.79 9.41 -9.05
C SER A 38 -0.88 10.68 -8.21
N ASN A 39 -1.46 10.60 -7.02
CA ASN A 39 -1.62 11.73 -6.09
C ASN A 39 -1.58 11.25 -4.62
N ALA A 40 -1.68 12.19 -3.68
CA ALA A 40 -1.63 11.91 -2.25
C ALA A 40 -2.84 11.10 -1.78
N SER A 41 -4.03 11.35 -2.33
CA SER A 41 -5.26 10.57 -2.02
C SER A 41 -5.06 9.10 -2.37
N GLU A 42 -4.64 8.82 -3.61
CA GLU A 42 -4.41 7.47 -4.09
C GLU A 42 -3.27 6.76 -3.32
N ARG A 43 -2.26 7.49 -2.84
CA ARG A 43 -1.22 6.90 -2.00
C ARG A 43 -1.78 6.50 -0.64
N LEU A 44 -2.65 7.31 -0.04
CA LEU A 44 -3.38 6.91 1.17
C LEU A 44 -4.30 5.73 0.86
N GLY A 45 -4.98 5.72 -0.28
CA GLY A 45 -5.78 4.60 -0.76
C GLY A 45 -4.98 3.30 -0.85
N ALA A 46 -3.78 3.34 -1.46
CA ALA A 46 -2.85 2.21 -1.51
C ALA A 46 -2.37 1.77 -0.12
N LEU A 47 -2.14 2.70 0.80
CA LEU A 47 -1.71 2.42 2.17
C LEU A 47 -2.83 1.81 3.03
N TYR A 48 -4.08 2.20 2.80
CA TYR A 48 -5.25 1.72 3.53
C TYR A 48 -6.01 0.59 2.82
N ALA A 49 -5.65 0.25 1.58
CA ALA A 49 -6.23 -0.87 0.86
C ALA A 49 -6.15 -2.12 1.73
N GLU A 50 -7.28 -2.79 1.94
CA GLU A 50 -7.29 -4.09 2.62
C GLU A 50 -6.84 -5.14 1.61
N ILE A 51 -5.85 -5.93 1.99
CA ILE A 51 -5.27 -6.96 1.13
C ILE A 51 -5.39 -8.28 1.90
N ASN A 52 -6.35 -9.09 1.49
CA ASN A 52 -6.60 -10.41 2.07
C ASN A 52 -5.96 -11.46 1.16
N VAL A 53 -5.07 -12.29 1.72
CA VAL A 53 -4.42 -13.38 1.01
C VAL A 53 -5.07 -14.68 1.46
N HIS A 54 -5.65 -15.42 0.52
CA HIS A 54 -6.31 -16.70 0.79
C HIS A 54 -5.31 -17.87 0.84
N GLU A 55 -5.78 -19.06 1.21
CA GLU A 55 -4.94 -20.25 1.38
C GLU A 55 -4.25 -20.71 0.08
N ASP A 56 -4.83 -20.40 -1.07
CA ASP A 56 -4.28 -20.63 -2.42
C ASP A 56 -3.37 -19.49 -2.91
N ASN A 57 -3.13 -18.49 -2.05
CA ASN A 57 -2.45 -17.23 -2.33
C ASN A 57 -3.22 -16.27 -3.25
N ASP A 58 -4.47 -16.56 -3.63
CA ASP A 58 -5.30 -15.57 -4.34
C ASP A 58 -5.52 -14.36 -3.43
N VAL A 59 -5.53 -13.17 -4.04
CA VAL A 59 -5.54 -11.89 -3.34
C VAL A 59 -6.86 -11.17 -3.59
N TRP A 60 -7.49 -10.71 -2.51
CA TRP A 60 -8.61 -9.80 -2.58
C TRP A 60 -8.18 -8.41 -2.12
N ILE A 61 -8.35 -7.41 -2.99
CA ILE A 61 -8.03 -6.00 -2.69
C ILE A 61 -9.32 -5.21 -2.53
N THR A 62 -9.49 -4.58 -1.37
CA THR A 62 -10.63 -3.71 -1.09
C THR A 62 -10.14 -2.26 -0.99
N PHE A 63 -10.55 -1.45 -1.98
CA PHE A 63 -10.24 -0.03 -2.05
C PHE A 63 -11.29 0.81 -1.32
N ASP A 64 -10.87 1.99 -0.86
CA ASP A 64 -11.80 2.98 -0.35
C ASP A 64 -12.26 3.93 -1.47
N GLU A 65 -13.57 4.13 -1.60
CA GLU A 65 -14.18 4.98 -2.64
C GLU A 65 -13.69 6.44 -2.59
N ASP A 66 -13.36 6.96 -1.40
CA ASP A 66 -12.95 8.35 -1.24
C ASP A 66 -11.45 8.56 -1.53
N LEU A 67 -10.66 7.48 -1.59
CA LEU A 67 -9.20 7.53 -1.75
C LEU A 67 -8.70 6.95 -3.07
N TRP A 68 -9.41 5.98 -3.65
CA TRP A 68 -9.02 5.34 -4.90
C TRP A 68 -10.12 5.53 -5.96
N PRO A 69 -9.81 6.15 -7.12
CA PRO A 69 -10.81 6.44 -8.13
C PRO A 69 -11.55 5.19 -8.61
N GLU A 70 -12.88 5.30 -8.73
CA GLU A 70 -13.71 4.25 -9.29
C GLU A 70 -13.25 3.89 -10.71
N GLY A 71 -13.10 2.60 -10.98
CA GLY A 71 -12.69 2.07 -12.29
C GLY A 71 -11.20 2.25 -12.63
N LYS A 72 -10.38 2.76 -11.70
CA LYS A 72 -8.93 2.79 -11.88
C LYS A 72 -8.31 1.43 -11.56
N ASP A 73 -7.74 0.79 -12.58
CA ASP A 73 -6.99 -0.45 -12.42
C ASP A 73 -5.61 -0.22 -11.73
N PRO A 74 -5.24 -1.05 -10.74
CA PRO A 74 -3.91 -1.06 -10.15
C PRO A 74 -2.93 -1.87 -11.01
N VAL A 75 -2.51 -1.28 -12.13
CA VAL A 75 -1.74 -1.95 -13.19
C VAL A 75 -0.47 -2.62 -12.66
N SER A 76 0.29 -1.95 -11.80
CA SER A 76 1.54 -2.47 -11.23
C SER A 76 1.25 -3.62 -10.27
N ALA A 77 0.22 -3.51 -9.43
CA ALA A 77 -0.16 -4.59 -8.53
C ALA A 77 -0.63 -5.84 -9.28
N LEU A 78 -1.40 -5.68 -10.35
CA LEU A 78 -1.82 -6.77 -11.23
C LEU A 78 -0.62 -7.42 -11.94
N ALA A 79 0.37 -6.62 -12.37
CA ALA A 79 1.58 -7.12 -12.98
C ALA A 79 2.44 -7.94 -12.00
N VAL A 80 2.57 -7.47 -10.75
CA VAL A 80 3.26 -8.23 -9.68
C VAL A 80 2.54 -9.53 -9.39
N ALA A 81 1.22 -9.52 -9.24
CA ALA A 81 0.44 -10.74 -9.02
C ALA A 81 0.60 -11.74 -10.18
N ALA A 82 0.59 -11.27 -11.43
CA ALA A 82 0.81 -12.11 -12.59
C ALA A 82 2.20 -12.78 -12.59
N LEU A 83 3.25 -12.06 -12.16
CA LEU A 83 4.60 -12.63 -12.01
C LEU A 83 4.67 -13.70 -10.91
N LEU A 84 3.84 -13.56 -9.87
CA LEU A 84 3.73 -14.53 -8.77
C LEU A 84 2.77 -15.69 -9.11
N GLY A 85 2.03 -15.61 -10.22
CA GLY A 85 1.02 -16.60 -10.59
C GLY A 85 -0.23 -16.56 -9.70
N ILE A 86 -0.54 -15.39 -9.13
CA ILE A 86 -1.62 -15.15 -8.18
C ILE A 86 -2.80 -14.48 -8.89
N ARG A 87 -4.04 -14.91 -8.60
CA ARG A 87 -5.22 -14.18 -9.08
C ARG A 87 -5.54 -13.04 -8.12
N VAL A 88 -6.04 -11.94 -8.69
CA VAL A 88 -6.45 -10.76 -7.94
C VAL A 88 -7.92 -10.48 -8.22
N GLU A 89 -8.70 -10.37 -7.16
CA GLU A 89 -10.06 -9.83 -7.19
C GLU A 89 -10.06 -8.47 -6.49
N GLN A 90 -10.91 -7.56 -6.98
CA GLN A 90 -10.95 -6.18 -6.54
C GLN A 90 -12.38 -5.80 -6.19
N GLU A 91 -12.54 -5.06 -5.11
CA GLU A 91 -13.80 -4.42 -4.77
C GLU A 91 -13.54 -3.01 -4.21
N VAL A 92 -14.61 -2.25 -4.10
CA VAL A 92 -14.58 -0.90 -3.52
C VAL A 92 -15.64 -0.84 -2.42
N CYS A 93 -15.34 -0.11 -1.35
CA CYS A 93 -16.28 0.18 -0.30
C CYS A 93 -16.02 1.57 0.29
N LEU A 94 -17.02 2.13 0.95
CA LEU A 94 -16.88 3.36 1.72
C LEU A 94 -16.52 3.04 3.18
N ARG A 95 -15.41 3.56 3.68
CA ARG A 95 -14.97 3.36 5.07
C ARG A 95 -14.65 4.68 5.75
N GLU A 96 -14.74 4.68 7.08
CA GLU A 96 -14.31 5.81 7.91
C GLU A 96 -12.79 5.75 8.12
N LEU A 97 -12.02 6.14 7.11
CA LEU A 97 -10.56 6.15 7.16
C LEU A 97 -9.99 7.53 7.55
N PRO A 98 -8.84 7.57 8.25
CA PRO A 98 -8.14 8.82 8.50
C PRO A 98 -7.79 9.52 7.19
N PHE A 99 -8.17 10.79 7.08
CA PHE A 99 -7.81 11.64 5.94
C PHE A 99 -8.39 11.17 4.59
N ALA A 100 -9.44 10.35 4.59
CA ALA A 100 -10.26 10.06 3.40
C ALA A 100 -11.23 11.21 3.13
N TRP A 101 -10.69 12.29 2.55
CA TRP A 101 -11.48 13.46 2.16
C TRP A 101 -11.43 13.61 0.64
N PRO A 102 -12.53 13.26 -0.06
CA PRO A 102 -12.64 13.40 -1.51
C PRO A 102 -12.24 14.78 -1.99
N ALA A 103 -11.65 14.86 -3.18
CA ALA A 103 -11.15 16.08 -3.82
C ALA A 103 -9.97 16.79 -3.12
N LEU A 104 -9.60 16.44 -1.89
CA LEU A 104 -8.51 17.16 -1.20
C LEU A 104 -7.12 16.66 -1.63
N GLY A 105 -6.95 15.34 -1.63
CA GLY A 105 -5.67 14.69 -1.93
C GLY A 105 -5.37 14.52 -3.42
N GLU A 106 -6.32 14.87 -4.30
CA GLU A 106 -6.22 14.68 -5.76
C GLU A 106 -5.33 15.72 -6.44
N HIS A 107 -5.07 16.85 -5.78
CA HIS A 107 -4.40 18.01 -6.38
C HIS A 107 -2.86 17.96 -6.32
N THR A 108 -2.29 17.04 -5.55
CA THR A 108 -0.84 16.99 -5.34
C THR A 108 -0.37 15.58 -5.06
N PHE A 109 0.87 15.27 -5.43
CA PHE A 109 1.58 14.08 -5.02
C PHE A 109 2.43 14.30 -3.74
N SER A 110 2.70 15.55 -3.37
CA SER A 110 3.54 15.89 -2.22
C SER A 110 2.74 15.79 -0.93
N THR A 111 3.22 14.99 0.03
CA THR A 111 2.60 14.92 1.36
C THR A 111 2.69 16.25 2.10
N VAL A 112 3.73 17.05 1.84
CA VAL A 112 3.87 18.39 2.43
C VAL A 112 2.77 19.31 1.89
N GLU A 113 2.61 19.39 0.57
CA GLU A 113 1.55 20.21 -0.05
C GLU A 113 0.16 19.72 0.34
N TYR A 114 -0.06 18.40 0.39
CA TYR A 114 -1.32 17.83 0.87
C TYR A 114 -1.63 18.29 2.29
N THR A 115 -0.62 18.28 3.17
CA THR A 115 -0.77 18.77 4.55
C THR A 115 -1.11 20.25 4.59
N GLU A 116 -0.50 21.08 3.74
CA GLU A 116 -0.84 22.51 3.64
C GLU A 116 -2.28 22.73 3.16
N ILE A 117 -2.70 22.03 2.11
CA ILE A 117 -4.08 22.08 1.58
C ILE A 117 -5.08 21.66 2.67
N MET A 118 -4.80 20.57 3.37
CA MET A 118 -5.60 20.10 4.50
C MET A 118 -5.73 21.15 5.60
N LEU A 119 -4.60 21.70 6.08
CA LEU A 119 -4.61 22.70 7.15
C LEU A 119 -5.38 23.95 6.74
N LYS A 120 -5.26 24.37 5.47
CA LYS A 120 -6.04 25.49 4.92
C LYS A 120 -7.54 25.18 4.92
N ALA A 121 -7.95 24.03 4.40
CA ALA A 121 -9.35 23.62 4.37
C ALA A 121 -9.98 23.60 5.78
N TYR A 122 -9.24 23.12 6.78
CA TYR A 122 -9.66 23.17 8.18
C TYR A 122 -9.82 24.59 8.74
N ALA A 123 -8.89 25.49 8.40
CA ALA A 123 -8.97 26.89 8.83
C ALA A 123 -10.20 27.59 8.22
N ASP A 124 -10.48 27.34 6.95
CA ASP A 124 -11.62 27.92 6.23
C ASP A 124 -12.95 27.43 6.81
N GLN A 125 -13.10 26.13 7.08
CA GLN A 125 -14.29 25.58 7.75
C GLN A 125 -14.56 26.19 9.14
N ARG A 126 -13.49 26.55 9.86
CA ARG A 126 -13.61 27.18 11.18
C ARG A 126 -14.03 28.65 11.07
N ALA A 127 -13.60 29.36 10.03
CA ALA A 127 -13.99 30.75 9.80
C ALA A 127 -15.48 30.90 9.43
N ASP A 128 -16.05 29.89 8.76
CA ASP A 128 -17.47 29.88 8.36
C ASP A 128 -18.45 29.50 9.48
N LYS A 129 -17.97 29.02 10.64
CA LYS A 129 -18.81 28.82 11.82
C LYS A 129 -18.79 30.08 12.69
N PRO A 130 -19.86 30.90 12.73
CA PRO A 130 -19.94 31.98 13.70
C PRO A 130 -19.87 31.38 15.10
N ILE A 131 -19.10 32.03 15.97
CA ILE A 131 -18.99 31.68 17.38
C ILE A 131 -20.38 31.91 18.00
N GLU A 132 -21.08 30.83 18.35
CA GLU A 132 -22.23 30.87 19.27
C GLU A 132 -21.77 31.11 20.71
#